data_AF-A0A924ENV1-F1
#
_entry.id   AF-A0A924ENV1-F1
#
_cell.length_a   1.000
_cell.length_b   1.000
_cell.length_c   1.000
_cell.angle_alpha   90.00
_cell.angle_beta   90.00
_cell.angle_gamma   90.00
#
_symmetry.space_group_name_H-M   'P 1'
#
loop_
_entity.id
_entity.type
_entity.pdbx_description
1 polymer ?
#
loop_
_entity_poly.entity_id
_entity_poly.type
_entity_poly.pdbx_seq_one_letter_code
_entity_poly.pdbx_strand_id
1 'polypeptide(L)'
;MTVLPQNISEDSLHFVMKTFNTSLGVRCDYCHAEKADDPTKLDFASDAKKSKLIARGMLEMTNDINSKYFLPHAPDPKPKQVTMVYCITCHRGEKNPTEYFQDLAKMIPKLMPERKAEKK
;
A
#
# COMPACT_ATOMS: atom_id res chain seq x y z
N MET A 1 2.16 -2.35 -15.94
CA MET A 1 2.49 -2.44 -14.50
C MET A 1 3.39 -1.26 -14.17
N THR A 2 2.84 -0.13 -13.70
CA THR A 2 3.50 1.19 -13.80
C THR A 2 4.40 1.57 -12.61
N VAL A 3 4.30 0.88 -11.47
CA VAL A 3 4.96 1.29 -10.21
C VAL A 3 6.24 0.48 -9.90
N LEU A 4 6.34 -0.76 -10.37
CA LEU A 4 7.55 -1.57 -10.21
C LEU A 4 8.47 -1.45 -11.45
N PRO A 5 9.80 -1.50 -11.28
CA PRO A 5 10.74 -1.50 -12.40
C PRO A 5 10.45 -2.63 -13.39
N GLN A 6 10.58 -2.36 -14.69
CA GLN A 6 10.33 -3.37 -15.73
C GLN A 6 11.41 -4.47 -15.77
N ASN A 7 12.60 -4.17 -15.24
CA ASN A 7 13.77 -5.05 -15.22
C ASN A 7 14.01 -5.68 -13.84
N ILE A 8 13.00 -5.75 -12.98
CA ILE A 8 13.10 -6.40 -11.67
C ILE A 8 13.42 -7.89 -11.83
N SER A 9 14.32 -8.43 -11.02
CA SER A 9 14.60 -9.88 -11.03
C SER A 9 13.40 -10.66 -10.50
N GLU A 10 13.25 -11.92 -10.94
CA GLU A 10 12.16 -12.80 -10.51
C GLU A 10 12.12 -12.94 -8.98
N ASP A 11 13.27 -13.16 -8.34
CA ASP A 11 13.38 -13.27 -6.89
C ASP A 11 12.92 -12.00 -6.17
N SER A 12 13.29 -10.83 -6.70
CA SER A 12 12.88 -9.54 -6.13
C SER A 12 11.39 -9.31 -6.29
N LEU A 13 10.83 -9.68 -7.44
CA LEU A 13 9.40 -9.61 -7.70
C LEU A 13 8.63 -10.51 -6.73
N HIS A 14 9.06 -11.77 -6.57
CA HIS A 14 8.46 -12.71 -5.63
C HIS A 14 8.58 -12.23 -4.17
N PHE A 15 9.72 -11.63 -3.81
CA PHE A 15 9.90 -11.04 -2.48
C PHE A 15 8.87 -9.93 -2.22
N VAL A 16 8.74 -8.97 -3.15
CA VAL A 16 7.76 -7.88 -3.05
C VAL A 16 6.33 -8.41 -2.90
N MET A 17 5.93 -9.40 -3.72
CA MET A 17 4.59 -9.98 -3.63
C MET A 17 4.36 -10.70 -2.30
N LYS A 18 5.37 -11.42 -1.78
CA LYS A 18 5.31 -12.03 -0.44
C LYS A 18 5.17 -10.96 0.65
N THR A 19 5.87 -9.83 0.54
CA THR A 19 5.73 -8.71 1.49
C THR A 19 4.30 -8.17 1.50
N PHE A 20 3.61 -8.08 0.35
CA PHE A 20 2.20 -7.69 0.31
C PHE A 20 1.30 -8.70 1.01
N ASN A 21 1.47 -9.99 0.71
CA ASN A 21 0.70 -11.05 1.36
C ASN A 21 0.83 -10.99 2.88
N THR A 22 2.06 -10.86 3.40
CA THR A 22 2.30 -10.75 4.84
C THR A 22 1.74 -9.46 5.42
N SER A 23 1.88 -8.34 4.72
CA SER A 23 1.44 -7.04 5.22
C SER A 23 -0.07 -6.93 5.35
N LEU A 24 -0.81 -7.57 4.43
CA LEU A 24 -2.28 -7.51 4.33
C LEU A 24 -2.96 -8.79 4.85
N GLY A 25 -2.23 -9.85 5.19
CA GLY A 25 -2.82 -11.13 5.60
C GLY A 25 -3.62 -11.83 4.50
N VAL A 26 -3.18 -11.70 3.25
CA VAL A 26 -3.88 -12.24 2.06
C VAL A 26 -3.02 -13.20 1.25
N ARG A 27 -3.65 -13.86 0.27
CA ARG A 27 -3.01 -14.75 -0.71
C ARG A 27 -3.04 -14.12 -2.10
N CYS A 28 -2.29 -14.71 -3.04
CA CYS A 28 -2.11 -14.18 -4.39
C CYS A 28 -3.44 -13.95 -5.14
N ASP A 29 -4.40 -14.84 -4.97
CA ASP A 29 -5.74 -14.80 -5.54
C ASP A 29 -6.59 -13.64 -5.00
N TYR A 30 -6.19 -12.98 -3.92
CA TYR A 30 -6.85 -11.75 -3.49
C TYR A 30 -6.70 -10.63 -4.53
N CYS A 31 -5.52 -10.53 -5.16
CA CYS A 31 -5.20 -9.51 -6.15
C CYS A 31 -5.17 -10.03 -7.58
N HIS A 32 -4.74 -11.26 -7.81
CA HIS A 32 -4.59 -11.81 -9.15
C HIS A 32 -5.85 -12.59 -9.57
N ALA A 33 -6.33 -12.33 -10.78
CA ALA A 33 -7.46 -13.04 -11.35
C ALA A 33 -7.05 -14.45 -11.75
N GLU A 34 -8.02 -15.37 -11.84
CA GLU A 34 -7.81 -16.66 -12.48
C GLU A 34 -7.69 -16.46 -14.00
N LYS A 35 -6.98 -17.36 -14.67
CA LYS A 35 -6.93 -17.32 -16.13
C LYS A 35 -8.27 -17.79 -16.72
N ALA A 36 -8.65 -17.20 -17.85
CA ALA A 36 -9.90 -17.55 -18.53
C ALA A 36 -9.88 -18.98 -19.12
N ASP A 37 -8.70 -19.47 -19.50
CA ASP A 37 -8.48 -20.80 -20.10
C ASP A 37 -8.19 -21.90 -19.07
N ASP A 38 -7.69 -21.54 -17.88
CA ASP A 38 -7.38 -22.47 -16.80
C ASP A 38 -7.60 -21.82 -15.43
N PRO A 39 -8.77 -22.06 -14.79
CA PRO A 39 -9.10 -21.51 -13.47
C PRO A 39 -8.17 -21.94 -12.34
N THR A 40 -7.36 -23.00 -12.54
CA THR A 40 -6.37 -23.43 -11.53
C THR A 40 -5.11 -22.56 -11.51
N LYS A 41 -4.94 -21.69 -12.52
CA LYS A 41 -3.80 -20.78 -12.67
C LYS A 41 -4.23 -19.33 -12.52
N LEU A 42 -3.30 -18.51 -12.04
CA LEU A 42 -3.51 -17.06 -11.91
C LEU A 42 -2.97 -16.32 -13.15
N ASP A 43 -3.73 -15.32 -13.57
CA ASP A 43 -3.30 -14.29 -14.52
C ASP A 43 -2.67 -13.12 -13.74
N PHE A 44 -1.34 -13.14 -13.67
CA PHE A 44 -0.59 -12.09 -12.99
C PHE A 44 -0.56 -10.77 -13.76
N ALA A 45 -0.75 -10.81 -15.09
CA ALA A 45 -0.74 -9.63 -15.95
C ALA A 45 -2.07 -8.87 -15.86
N SER A 46 -3.19 -9.60 -15.79
CA SER A 46 -4.55 -9.04 -15.73
C SER A 46 -4.76 -8.10 -14.55
N ASP A 47 -5.39 -6.96 -14.84
CA ASP A 47 -5.85 -5.98 -13.85
C ASP A 47 -7.37 -6.09 -13.58
N ALA A 48 -7.98 -7.25 -13.87
CA ALA A 48 -9.42 -7.47 -13.72
C ALA A 48 -9.93 -7.34 -12.27
N LYS A 49 -9.07 -7.57 -11.26
CA LYS A 49 -9.44 -7.44 -9.84
C LYS A 49 -9.16 -6.04 -9.32
N LYS A 50 -10.20 -5.42 -8.74
CA LYS A 50 -10.13 -4.07 -8.14
C LYS A 50 -9.08 -3.95 -7.04
N SER A 51 -8.87 -5.00 -6.23
CA SER A 51 -7.83 -5.06 -5.18
C SER A 51 -6.43 -4.79 -5.73
N LYS A 52 -6.10 -5.31 -6.93
CA LYS A 52 -4.81 -5.06 -7.58
C LYS A 52 -4.66 -3.60 -8.00
N LEU A 53 -5.72 -3.00 -8.55
CA LEU A 53 -5.73 -1.58 -8.90
C LEU A 53 -5.57 -0.68 -7.68
N ILE A 54 -6.27 -0.99 -6.58
CA ILE A 54 -6.13 -0.29 -5.31
C ILE A 54 -4.69 -0.43 -4.79
N ALA A 55 -4.12 -1.62 -4.81
CA ALA A 55 -2.75 -1.85 -4.36
C ALA A 55 -1.72 -1.02 -5.16
N ARG A 56 -1.94 -0.81 -6.47
CA ARG A 56 -1.08 0.10 -7.29
C ARG A 56 -1.15 1.54 -6.78
N GLY A 57 -2.35 2.06 -6.53
CA GLY A 57 -2.52 3.41 -5.98
C GLY A 57 -1.91 3.54 -4.57
N MET A 58 -2.00 2.49 -3.74
CA MET A 58 -1.36 2.47 -2.42
C MET A 58 0.16 2.47 -2.52
N LEU A 59 0.74 1.79 -3.52
CA LEU A 59 2.19 1.86 -3.76
C LEU A 59 2.63 3.27 -4.13
N GLU A 60 1.91 3.93 -5.04
CA GLU A 60 2.17 5.33 -5.41
C GLU A 60 2.10 6.26 -4.19
N MET A 61 1.06 6.11 -3.37
CA MET A 61 0.90 6.87 -2.12
C MET A 61 2.08 6.64 -1.16
N THR A 62 2.49 5.40 -0.91
CA THR A 62 3.61 5.11 0.00
C THR A 62 4.93 5.66 -0.52
N ASN A 63 5.18 5.56 -1.84
CA ASN A 63 6.36 6.15 -2.47
C ASN A 63 6.38 7.67 -2.29
N ASP A 64 5.24 8.33 -2.49
CA ASP A 64 5.10 9.78 -2.31
C ASP A 64 5.35 10.20 -0.85
N ILE A 65 4.71 9.52 0.11
CA ILE A 65 4.89 9.79 1.55
C ILE A 65 6.36 9.64 1.93
N ASN A 66 6.99 8.54 1.52
CA ASN A 66 8.39 8.28 1.84
C ASN A 66 9.31 9.32 1.23
N SER A 67 9.11 9.65 -0.05
CA SER A 67 9.97 10.60 -0.75
C SER A 67 9.86 12.01 -0.19
N LYS A 68 8.66 12.43 0.23
CA LYS A 68 8.42 13.80 0.72
C LYS A 68 8.77 13.98 2.19
N TYR A 69 8.48 12.98 3.02
CA TYR A 69 8.46 13.17 4.49
C TYR A 69 9.44 12.28 5.25
N PHE A 70 10.01 11.23 4.65
CA PHE A 70 10.91 10.33 5.37
C PHE A 70 12.34 10.39 4.83
N LEU A 71 12.54 10.28 3.52
CA LEU A 71 13.88 10.33 2.90
C LEU A 71 14.65 11.63 3.20
N PRO A 72 14.04 12.83 3.19
CA PRO A 72 14.76 14.07 3.52
C PRO A 72 15.24 14.16 4.98
N HIS A 73 14.72 13.29 5.85
CA HIS A 73 15.03 13.25 7.28
C HIS A 73 15.77 11.95 7.68
N ALA A 74 16.24 11.19 6.69
CA ALA A 74 16.70 9.81 6.84
C ALA A 74 18.02 9.60 7.61
N PRO A 75 18.77 10.63 8.08
CA PRO A 75 19.75 10.36 9.12
C PRO A 75 19.68 11.39 10.26
N ASP A 76 18.56 11.48 11.00
CA ASP A 76 18.70 11.66 12.45
C ASP A 76 18.92 10.25 13.06
N PRO A 77 20.15 9.88 13.48
CA PRO A 77 20.56 8.53 13.85
C PRO A 77 19.90 7.99 15.13
N LYS A 78 18.79 8.58 15.60
CA LYS A 78 18.03 8.06 16.73
C LYS A 78 17.40 6.72 16.31
N PRO A 79 17.86 5.58 16.84
CA PRO A 79 17.55 4.24 16.34
C PRO A 79 16.11 3.76 16.65
N LYS A 80 15.20 4.69 16.96
CA LYS A 80 13.85 4.40 17.46
C LYS A 80 12.73 5.02 16.63
N GLN A 81 13.04 5.74 15.56
CA GLN A 81 12.03 6.39 14.73
C GLN A 81 11.76 5.60 13.47
N VAL A 82 10.51 5.62 13.01
CA VAL A 82 10.11 5.05 11.72
C VAL A 82 10.80 5.87 10.62
N THR A 83 11.64 5.22 9.83
CA THR A 83 12.40 5.86 8.74
C THR A 83 11.75 5.70 7.37
N MET A 84 10.69 4.89 7.29
CA MET A 84 9.86 4.73 6.08
C MET A 84 8.51 4.13 6.45
N VAL A 85 7.49 4.48 5.67
CA VAL A 85 6.18 3.82 5.70
C VAL A 85 6.11 2.75 4.62
N TYR A 86 5.47 1.63 4.96
CA TYR A 86 5.12 0.59 3.99
C TYR A 86 3.76 0.00 4.34
N CYS A 87 3.30 -1.01 3.58
CA CYS A 87 1.99 -1.62 3.77
C CYS A 87 1.75 -2.07 5.22
N ILE A 88 2.74 -2.75 5.82
CA ILE A 88 2.65 -3.29 7.19
C ILE A 88 2.46 -2.20 8.26
N THR A 89 2.97 -0.99 8.02
CA THR A 89 2.88 0.13 8.98
C THR A 89 1.42 0.44 9.34
N CYS A 90 0.51 0.34 8.37
CA CYS A 90 -0.92 0.58 8.58
C CYS A 90 -1.74 -0.70 8.65
N HIS A 91 -1.50 -1.65 7.73
CA HIS A 91 -2.32 -2.86 7.60
C HIS A 91 -2.08 -3.90 8.70
N ARG A 92 -0.84 -4.02 9.19
CA ARG A 92 -0.51 -4.86 10.35
C ARG A 92 -1.01 -6.32 10.24
N GLY A 93 -1.00 -6.88 9.04
CA GLY A 93 -1.45 -8.25 8.77
C GLY A 93 -2.94 -8.37 8.43
N GLU A 94 -3.65 -7.26 8.25
CA GLU A 94 -5.07 -7.23 7.90
C GLU A 94 -5.33 -6.53 6.57
N LYS A 95 -6.26 -7.07 5.78
CA LYS A 95 -6.55 -6.55 4.42
C LYS A 95 -7.06 -5.12 4.43
N ASN A 96 -7.71 -4.73 5.52
CA ASN A 96 -8.11 -3.36 5.80
C ASN A 96 -7.46 -2.93 7.11
N PRO A 97 -6.95 -1.69 7.21
CA PRO A 97 -6.55 -1.12 8.50
C PRO A 97 -7.71 -1.21 9.50
N THR A 98 -7.38 -1.40 10.78
CA THR A 98 -8.31 -1.72 11.87
C THR A 98 -9.57 -0.85 11.90
N GLU A 99 -10.66 -1.38 12.47
CA GLU A 99 -11.94 -0.65 12.65
C GLU A 99 -11.77 0.71 13.36
N TYR A 100 -10.73 0.85 14.20
CA TYR A 100 -10.40 2.13 14.85
C TYR A 100 -10.21 3.27 13.84
N PHE A 101 -9.71 3.02 12.62
CA PHE A 101 -9.62 4.04 11.58
C PHE A 101 -10.98 4.38 10.95
N GLN A 102 -11.93 3.44 10.92
CA GLN A 102 -13.31 3.69 10.44
C GLN A 102 -14.06 4.59 11.42
N ASP A 103 -13.89 4.39 12.72
CA ASP A 103 -14.44 5.30 13.73
C ASP A 103 -13.71 6.64 13.73
N LEU A 104 -12.39 6.66 13.49
CA LEU A 104 -11.65 7.89 13.30
C LEU A 104 -12.21 8.71 12.13
N ALA A 105 -12.58 8.08 11.01
CA ALA A 105 -13.18 8.76 9.87
C ALA A 105 -14.47 9.51 10.23
N LYS A 106 -15.28 8.96 11.14
CA LYS A 106 -16.47 9.65 11.69
C LYS A 106 -16.09 10.86 12.54
N MET A 107 -14.91 10.83 13.17
CA MET A 107 -14.37 11.90 14.01
C MET A 107 -13.53 12.93 13.24
N ILE A 108 -13.01 12.61 12.05
CA ILE A 108 -12.17 13.52 11.23
C ILE A 108 -12.81 14.90 11.04
N PRO A 109 -14.11 15.06 10.72
CA PRO A 109 -14.72 16.38 10.58
C PRO A 109 -14.62 17.25 11.84
N LYS A 110 -14.57 16.62 13.02
CA LYS A 110 -14.43 17.30 14.32
C LYS A 110 -12.97 17.57 14.68
N LEU A 111 -12.06 16.66 14.34
CA LEU A 111 -10.62 16.76 14.66
C LEU A 111 -9.87 17.67 13.69
N MET A 112 -10.30 17.68 12.43
CA MET A 112 -9.73 18.46 11.34
C MET A 112 -10.85 19.22 10.63
N PRO A 113 -11.50 20.19 11.31
CA PRO A 113 -12.51 21.01 10.67
C PRO A 113 -11.87 21.72 9.47
N GLU A 114 -12.58 21.78 8.34
CA GLU A 114 -12.07 22.45 7.16
C GLU A 114 -11.64 23.87 7.53
N ARG A 115 -10.34 24.16 7.34
CA ARG A 115 -9.86 25.53 7.44
C ARG A 115 -10.52 26.28 6.31
N LYS A 116 -11.47 27.17 6.62
CA LYS A 116 -12.01 28.13 5.65
C LYS A 116 -10.80 28.75 4.97
N ALA A 117 -10.71 28.62 3.64
CA ALA A 117 -9.67 29.30 2.88
C ALA A 117 -9.70 30.77 3.27
N GLU A 118 -8.63 31.26 3.91
CA GLU A 118 -8.47 32.68 4.14
C GLU A 118 -8.37 33.32 2.76
N LYS A 119 -9.45 34.00 2.36
CA LYS A 119 -9.44 34.86 1.18
C LYS A 119 -8.34 35.88 1.40
N LYS A 120 -7.25 35.76 0.66
CA LYS A 120 -6.30 36.84 0.45
C LYS A 120 -6.68 37.60 -0.80
#